data_AF-A0A2G9FX77-F1
#
_entry.id   AF-A0A2G9FX77-F1
#
_cell.length_a   1.000
_cell.length_b   1.000
_cell.length_c   1.000
_cell.angle_alpha   90.00
_cell.angle_beta   90.00
_cell.angle_gamma   90.00
#
_symmetry.space_group_name_H-M   'P 1'
#
loop_
_entity.id
_entity.type
_entity.pdbx_description
1 polymer ?
#
loop_
_entity_poly.entity_id
_entity_poly.type
_entity_poly.pdbx_seq_one_letter_code
_entity_poly.pdbx_strand_id
1 'polypeptide(L)'
;MFTLASYLWQEWGDPRKEEFYFYMKSYSPVDNITAQNYPAILVTAGLNDTRVMYSEPAKFVAKLRDMKTDDNLLLFKCELGAGHFSKSGRFEKLQEDAFIYTFIMKALNMVPALP
;
A
#
# COMPACT_ATOMS: atom_id res chain seq x y z
N MET A 1 8.18 -11.15 -2.83
CA MET A 1 7.45 -11.84 -1.75
C MET A 1 7.14 -10.88 -0.63
N PHE A 2 5.85 -10.72 -0.31
CA PHE A 2 5.43 -10.09 0.94
C PHE A 2 6.11 -10.79 2.12
N THR A 3 6.75 -10.02 3.00
CA THR A 3 7.46 -10.58 4.14
C THR A 3 6.44 -10.88 5.24
N LEU A 4 5.99 -12.14 5.32
CA LEU A 4 5.02 -12.55 6.33
C LEU A 4 5.71 -12.85 7.66
N ALA A 5 5.28 -12.17 8.73
CA ALA A 5 5.74 -12.48 10.07
C ALA A 5 5.34 -13.90 10.48
N SER A 6 6.22 -14.61 11.20
CA SER A 6 6.03 -16.03 11.51
C SER A 6 4.77 -16.36 12.31
N TYR A 7 4.30 -15.43 13.14
CA TYR A 7 3.06 -15.60 13.90
C TYR A 7 1.80 -15.67 13.02
N LEU A 8 1.89 -15.26 11.75
CA LEU A 8 0.80 -15.30 10.79
C LEU A 8 0.78 -16.61 9.96
N TRP A 9 1.73 -17.52 10.12
CA TRP A 9 1.79 -18.77 9.34
C TRP A 9 0.58 -19.68 9.56
N GLN A 10 -0.07 -19.61 10.72
CA GLN A 10 -1.31 -20.38 10.96
C GLN A 10 -2.45 -19.94 10.04
N GLU A 11 -2.47 -18.67 9.63
CA GLU A 11 -3.50 -18.11 8.76
C GLU A 11 -3.17 -18.27 7.28
N TRP A 12 -1.93 -17.97 6.89
CA TRP A 12 -1.56 -17.86 5.46
C TRP A 12 -0.69 -18.99 4.93
N GLY A 13 -0.14 -19.82 5.82
CA GLY A 13 0.86 -20.84 5.49
C GLY A 13 2.30 -20.41 5.75
N ASP A 14 3.17 -21.40 5.87
CA ASP A 14 4.61 -21.22 6.06
C ASP A 14 5.32 -21.19 4.70
N PRO A 15 5.81 -20.03 4.23
CA PRO A 15 6.41 -19.88 2.90
C PRO A 15 7.74 -20.64 2.73
N ARG A 16 8.25 -21.27 3.79
CA ARG A 16 9.42 -22.15 3.71
C ARG A 16 9.06 -23.54 3.21
N LYS A 17 7.78 -23.90 3.22
CA LYS A 17 7.27 -25.12 2.59
C LYS A 17 6.86 -24.82 1.16
N GLU A 18 7.26 -25.68 0.24
CA GLU A 18 7.09 -25.48 -1.20
C GLU A 18 5.62 -25.26 -1.60
N GLU A 19 4.70 -26.06 -1.05
CA GLU A 19 3.26 -25.96 -1.32
C GLU A 19 2.72 -24.55 -1.03
N PHE A 20 3.07 -23.99 0.13
CA PHE A 20 2.63 -22.66 0.54
C PHE A 20 3.41 -21.57 -0.18
N TYR A 21 4.69 -21.76 -0.46
CA TYR A 21 5.49 -20.81 -1.21
C TYR A 21 4.85 -20.49 -2.56
N PHE A 22 4.56 -21.51 -3.38
CA PHE A 22 3.98 -21.30 -4.70
C PHE A 22 2.55 -20.78 -4.63
N TYR A 23 1.76 -21.27 -3.67
CA TYR A 23 0.39 -20.77 -3.47
C TYR A 23 0.40 -19.29 -3.06
N MET A 24 1.18 -18.90 -2.05
CA MET A 24 1.31 -17.50 -1.62
C MET A 24 1.85 -16.60 -2.73
N LYS A 25 2.84 -17.07 -3.50
CA LYS A 25 3.40 -16.32 -4.62
C LYS A 25 2.37 -16.08 -5.72
N SER A 26 1.43 -17.00 -5.94
CA SER A 26 0.40 -16.87 -6.99
C SER A 26 -0.53 -15.67 -6.79
N TYR A 27 -0.68 -15.17 -5.56
CA TYR A 27 -1.54 -14.01 -5.26
C TYR A 27 -0.80 -12.84 -4.59
N SER A 28 0.48 -12.99 -4.23
CA SER A 28 1.21 -11.93 -3.53
C SER A 28 1.22 -10.63 -4.36
N PRO A 29 0.76 -9.49 -3.83
CA PRO A 29 0.60 -8.27 -4.62
C PRO A 29 1.91 -7.79 -5.25
N VAL A 30 3.02 -7.81 -4.51
CA VAL A 30 4.32 -7.36 -5.03
C VAL A 30 4.83 -8.30 -6.13
N ASP A 31 4.67 -9.61 -5.99
CA ASP A 31 5.19 -10.55 -6.98
C ASP A 31 4.40 -10.52 -8.29
N ASN A 32 3.10 -10.21 -8.23
CA ASN A 32 2.19 -10.22 -9.38
C ASN A 32 2.00 -8.85 -10.06
N ILE A 33 2.82 -7.85 -9.73
CA ILE A 33 2.90 -6.64 -10.55
C ILE A 33 3.55 -6.97 -11.90
N THR A 34 2.88 -6.58 -12.99
CA THR A 34 3.26 -6.78 -14.39
C THR A 34 3.15 -5.47 -15.16
N ALA A 35 3.63 -5.44 -16.40
CA ALA A 35 3.47 -4.28 -17.28
C ALA A 35 2.02 -4.16 -17.75
N GLN A 36 1.27 -3.24 -17.16
CA GLN A 36 -0.13 -2.98 -17.48
C GLN A 36 -0.60 -1.64 -16.91
N ASN A 37 -1.82 -1.26 -17.27
CA ASN A 37 -2.48 -0.12 -16.68
C ASN A 37 -3.01 -0.48 -15.27
N TYR A 38 -2.73 0.38 -14.30
CA TYR A 38 -3.22 0.30 -12.93
C TYR A 38 -4.19 1.46 -12.66
N PRO A 39 -5.17 1.30 -11.74
CA PRO A 39 -6.01 2.42 -11.33
C PRO A 39 -5.20 3.49 -10.59
N ALA A 40 -5.84 4.63 -10.28
CA ALA A 40 -5.26 5.57 -9.33
C ALA A 40 -5.13 4.89 -7.96
N ILE A 41 -3.94 4.92 -7.35
CA ILE A 41 -3.63 4.23 -6.10
C ILE A 41 -3.02 5.21 -5.09
N LEU A 42 -3.58 5.23 -3.88
CA LEU A 42 -2.99 5.84 -2.70
C LEU A 42 -2.55 4.75 -1.74
N VAL A 43 -1.24 4.62 -1.53
CA VAL A 43 -0.65 3.72 -0.55
C VAL A 43 -0.28 4.51 0.71
N THR A 44 -0.81 4.12 1.86
CA THR A 44 -0.49 4.73 3.15
C THR A 44 0.36 3.78 4.01
N ALA A 45 1.23 4.34 4.83
CA ALA A 45 2.07 3.58 5.77
C ALA A 45 2.45 4.43 6.99
N GLY A 46 2.80 3.78 8.09
CA GLY A 46 3.49 4.42 9.22
C GLY A 46 4.94 3.97 9.28
N LEU A 47 5.89 4.89 9.46
CA LEU A 47 7.32 4.54 9.54
C LEU A 47 7.62 3.64 10.74
N ASN A 48 6.95 3.90 11.87
CA ASN A 48 7.15 3.19 13.14
C ASN A 48 6.12 2.06 13.33
N ASP A 49 5.54 1.53 12.24
CA ASP A 49 4.63 0.39 12.32
C ASP A 49 5.40 -0.90 12.62
N THR A 50 5.23 -1.40 13.85
CA THR A 50 5.83 -2.65 14.33
C THR A 50 5.06 -3.91 13.94
N ARG A 51 3.84 -3.78 13.40
CA ARG A 51 3.03 -4.91 12.92
C ARG A 51 3.27 -5.19 11.44
N VAL A 52 3.37 -4.14 10.63
CA VAL A 52 3.67 -4.25 9.20
C VAL A 52 4.73 -3.20 8.85
N MET A 53 5.94 -3.65 8.54
CA MET A 53 7.04 -2.73 8.25
C MET A 53 6.73 -1.87 7.03
N TYR A 54 7.03 -0.57 7.10
CA TYR A 54 6.85 0.40 6.00
C TYR A 54 7.56 -0.03 4.70
N SER A 55 8.57 -0.89 4.79
CA SER A 55 9.28 -1.44 3.64
C SER A 55 8.37 -2.24 2.71
N GLU A 56 7.33 -2.89 3.22
CA GLU A 56 6.38 -3.66 2.41
C GLU A 56 5.59 -2.77 1.42
N PRO A 57 4.87 -1.73 1.87
CA PRO A 57 4.22 -0.79 0.96
C PRO A 57 5.23 0.01 0.10
N ALA A 58 6.43 0.30 0.61
CA ALA A 58 7.46 0.99 -0.17
C ALA A 58 7.93 0.15 -1.38
N LYS A 59 8.20 -1.16 -1.19
CA LYS A 59 8.54 -2.08 -2.30
C LYS A 59 7.41 -2.17 -3.32
N PHE A 60 6.16 -2.24 -2.86
CA PHE A 60 4.98 -2.29 -3.73
C PHE A 60 4.89 -1.05 -4.62
N VAL A 61 5.03 0.14 -4.05
CA VAL A 61 5.03 1.41 -4.80
C VAL A 61 6.20 1.48 -5.77
N ALA A 62 7.41 1.11 -5.34
CA ALA A 62 8.60 1.14 -6.19
C ALA A 62 8.41 0.25 -7.43
N LYS A 63 7.92 -0.98 -7.25
CA LYS A 63 7.66 -1.89 -8.37
C LYS A 63 6.50 -1.42 -9.26
N LEU A 64 5.44 -0.84 -8.68
CA LEU A 64 4.36 -0.25 -9.48
C LEU A 64 4.87 0.90 -10.36
N ARG A 65 5.73 1.78 -9.84
CA ARG A 65 6.31 2.89 -10.61
C ARG A 65 7.18 2.43 -11.77
N ASP A 66 7.86 1.31 -11.61
CA ASP A 66 8.72 0.72 -12.63
C ASP A 66 7.91 0.02 -13.75
N MET A 67 6.80 -0.62 -13.37
CA MET A 67 6.08 -1.53 -14.26
C MET A 67 4.81 -0.93 -14.90
N LYS A 68 4.15 0.04 -14.26
CA LYS A 68 2.88 0.57 -14.76
C LYS A 68 3.06 1.27 -16.12
N THR A 69 2.06 1.11 -17.01
CA THR A 69 2.10 1.69 -18.37
C THR A 69 1.15 2.86 -18.58
N ASP A 70 0.33 3.19 -17.58
CA ASP A 70 -0.59 4.32 -17.60
C ASP A 70 -0.02 5.56 -16.86
N ASP A 71 -0.72 6.69 -16.97
CA ASP A 71 -0.40 7.95 -16.28
C ASP A 71 -1.30 8.22 -15.06
N ASN A 72 -2.03 7.22 -14.54
CA ASN A 72 -2.88 7.41 -13.38
C ASN A 72 -2.07 7.70 -12.12
N LEU A 73 -2.70 8.44 -11.21
CA LEU A 73 -2.07 8.92 -9.99
C LEU A 73 -1.63 7.76 -9.07
N LEU A 74 -0.34 7.72 -8.72
CA LEU A 74 0.23 6.77 -7.77
C LEU A 74 0.97 7.52 -6.66
N LEU A 75 0.35 7.58 -5.48
CA LEU A 75 0.90 8.27 -4.31
C LEU A 75 1.31 7.29 -3.21
N PHE A 76 2.44 7.60 -2.56
CA PHE A 76 2.88 6.94 -1.35
C PHE A 76 2.98 7.95 -0.22
N LYS A 77 2.12 7.79 0.79
CA LYS A 77 2.05 8.65 1.96
C LYS A 77 2.51 7.86 3.18
N CYS A 78 3.77 8.06 3.56
CA CYS A 78 4.34 7.45 4.75
C CYS A 78 4.39 8.47 5.90
N GLU A 79 3.62 8.21 6.95
CA GLU A 79 3.62 9.02 8.17
C GLU A 79 4.85 8.70 9.01
N LEU A 80 5.81 9.63 9.02
CA LEU A 80 7.11 9.42 9.66
C LEU A 80 7.04 9.34 11.20
N GLY A 81 6.01 9.94 11.80
CA GLY A 81 5.79 9.90 13.25
C GLY A 81 4.82 8.81 13.71
N ALA A 82 4.14 8.12 12.79
CA ALA A 82 3.06 7.21 13.15
C ALA A 82 3.46 5.73 13.08
N GLY A 83 2.73 4.91 13.82
CA GLY A 83 2.74 3.45 13.70
C GLY A 83 1.59 2.94 12.82
N HIS A 84 1.10 1.74 13.10
CA HIS A 84 0.15 1.04 12.24
C HIS A 84 -1.18 1.74 11.95
N PHE A 85 -1.73 2.47 12.93
CA PHE A 85 -3.04 3.11 12.79
C PHE A 85 -2.96 4.55 12.28
N SER A 86 -1.84 4.95 11.67
CA SER A 86 -1.53 6.35 11.37
C SER A 86 -1.53 7.22 12.64
N LYS A 87 -1.57 8.54 12.48
CA LYS A 87 -1.65 9.50 13.60
C LYS A 87 -2.95 9.29 14.38
N SER A 88 -2.86 9.17 15.71
CA SER A 88 -3.99 8.89 16.60
C SER A 88 -4.67 10.13 17.17
N GLY A 89 -4.12 11.32 16.94
CA GLY A 89 -4.71 12.57 17.42
C GLY A 89 -6.01 12.92 16.69
N ARG A 90 -6.92 13.60 17.39
CA ARG A 90 -8.29 13.89 16.91
C ARG A 90 -8.28 14.68 15.59
N PHE A 91 -7.45 15.72 15.51
CA PHE A 91 -7.40 16.59 14.33
C PHE A 91 -6.59 15.98 13.20
N GLU A 92 -5.54 15.25 13.54
CA GLU A 92 -4.70 14.50 12.61
C GLU A 92 -5.55 13.46 11.88
N LYS A 93 -6.44 12.76 12.59
CA LYS A 93 -7.36 11.81 11.97
C LYS A 93 -8.29 12.47 10.95
N LEU A 94 -8.83 13.65 11.26
CA LEU A 94 -9.64 14.43 10.31
C LEU A 94 -8.83 14.87 9.09
N GLN A 95 -7.55 15.22 9.27
CA GLN A 95 -6.65 15.56 8.16
C GLN A 95 -6.35 14.34 7.27
N GLU A 96 -6.13 13.16 7.86
CA GLU A 96 -5.96 11.90 7.12
C GLU A 96 -7.20 11.60 6.28
N ASP A 97 -8.39 11.69 6.88
CA ASP A 97 -9.65 11.40 6.21
C ASP A 97 -9.88 12.42 5.07
N ALA A 98 -9.65 13.72 5.33
CA ALA A 98 -9.75 14.76 4.29
C ALA A 98 -8.79 14.51 3.12
N PHE A 99 -7.57 14.05 3.38
CA PHE A 99 -6.61 13.70 2.33
C PHE A 99 -7.10 12.50 1.49
N ILE A 100 -7.59 11.45 2.13
CA ILE A 100 -8.12 10.25 1.46
C ILE A 100 -9.32 10.62 0.58
N TYR A 101 -10.29 11.39 1.12
CA TYR A 101 -11.44 11.84 0.34
C TYR A 101 -11.03 12.73 -0.83
N THR A 102 -10.09 13.64 -0.63
CA THR A 102 -9.58 14.50 -1.71
C THR A 102 -8.91 13.67 -2.81
N PHE A 103 -8.12 12.65 -2.44
CA PHE A 103 -7.52 11.72 -3.40
C PHE A 103 -8.60 10.98 -4.21
N ILE A 104 -9.62 10.43 -3.55
CA ILE A 104 -10.72 9.72 -4.21
C ILE A 104 -11.46 10.66 -5.16
N MET A 105 -11.86 11.84 -4.70
CA MET A 105 -12.55 12.83 -5.53
C MET A 105 -11.69 13.24 -6.72
N LYS A 106 -10.38 13.44 -6.53
CA LYS A 106 -9.46 13.79 -7.62
C LYS A 106 -9.32 12.64 -8.63
N ALA A 107 -9.17 11.40 -8.15
CA ALA A 107 -9.09 10.21 -9.01
C ALA A 107 -10.37 9.98 -9.84
N LEU A 108 -11.52 10.42 -9.31
CA LEU A 108 -12.83 10.35 -9.99
C LEU A 108 -13.18 11.62 -10.77
N ASN A 109 -12.25 12.59 -10.90
CA ASN A 109 -12.48 13.88 -11.55
C ASN A 109 -13.66 14.69 -10.96
N MET A 110 -13.90 14.54 -9.66
CA MET A 110 -14.94 15.25 -8.90
C MET A 110 -14.43 16.53 -8.21
N VAL A 111 -13.17 16.90 -8.44
CA VAL A 111 -12.58 18.15 -7.94
C VAL A 111 -12.45 19.12 -9.11
N PRO A 112 -12.94 20.37 -8.99
CA PRO A 112 -12.73 21.40 -10.01
C PRO A 112 -11.25 21.60 -10.29
N ALA A 113 -10.90 22.03 -11.51
CA ALA A 113 -9.57 22.57 -11.76
C ALA A 113 -9.32 23.71 -10.77
N LEU A 114 -8.16 23.69 -10.11
CA LEU A 114 -7.73 24.84 -9.33
C LEU A 114 -7.59 26.04 -10.29
N PRO A 115 -8.09 27.23 -9.91
CA PRO A 115 -7.97 28.43 -10.74
C PRO A 115 -6.51 28.81 -11.00
#